data_AF-L9XII2-F1
#
_entry.id   AF-L9XII2-F1
#
_cell.length_a   1.000
_cell.length_b   1.000
_cell.length_c   1.000
_cell.angle_alpha   90.00
_cell.angle_beta   90.00
_cell.angle_gamma   90.00
#
_symmetry.space_group_name_H-M   'P 1'
#
loop_
_entity.id
_entity.type
_entity.pdbx_description
1 polymer ?
#
loop_
_entity_poly.entity_id
_entity_poly.type
_entity_poly.pdbx_seq_one_letter_code
_entity_poly.pdbx_strand_id
1 'polypeptide(L)'
;MGKVTGTTSATDPEKVEWQDDGQILRCPWHGWEFDIATGESVFNPHKVRARSFDTAVESTSDNTSEESATDGGCDCGAVEGDQPPVDTYEVDVEDQQVVVYL
;
A
#
# COMPACT_ATOMS: atom_id res chain seq x y z
N MET A 1 1.94 -6.42 -12.09
CA MET A 1 0.88 -5.69 -11.38
C MET A 1 0.18 -4.76 -12.36
N GLY A 2 -1.08 -4.37 -12.11
CA GLY A 2 -1.76 -3.37 -12.94
C GLY A 2 -1.14 -1.98 -12.80
N LYS A 3 -1.47 -1.07 -13.72
CA LYS A 3 -0.98 0.31 -13.69
C LYS A 3 -2.11 1.29 -13.48
N VAL A 4 -1.87 2.33 -12.70
CA VAL A 4 -2.77 3.48 -12.57
C VAL A 4 -2.47 4.47 -13.69
N THR A 5 -3.51 4.93 -14.39
CA THR A 5 -3.43 5.79 -15.57
C THR A 5 -4.76 6.53 -15.77
N GLY A 6 -5.02 7.07 -16.96
CA GLY A 6 -6.32 7.57 -17.40
C GLY A 6 -6.93 6.70 -18.50
N THR A 7 -7.98 7.20 -19.13
CA THR A 7 -8.62 6.55 -20.28
C THR A 7 -8.87 7.55 -21.40
N THR A 8 -9.25 7.03 -22.56
CA THR A 8 -9.64 7.83 -23.71
C THR A 8 -11.14 7.83 -23.87
N SER A 9 -11.73 8.99 -24.03
CA SER A 9 -13.13 9.15 -24.43
C SER A 9 -13.21 9.77 -25.81
N ALA A 10 -14.23 9.37 -26.57
CA ALA A 10 -14.50 9.90 -27.90
C ALA A 10 -16.01 10.10 -28.03
N THR A 11 -16.44 11.36 -28.12
CA THR A 11 -17.84 11.68 -28.44
C THR A 11 -18.05 11.70 -29.96
N ASP A 12 -17.04 12.15 -30.71
CA ASP A 12 -16.97 12.10 -32.17
C ASP A 12 -15.82 11.17 -32.58
N PRO A 13 -15.94 10.33 -33.62
CA PRO A 13 -14.89 9.41 -34.03
C PRO A 13 -13.60 10.10 -34.50
N GLU A 14 -13.67 11.38 -34.87
CA GLU A 14 -12.50 12.19 -35.27
C GLU A 14 -11.82 12.88 -34.08
N LYS A 15 -12.40 12.81 -32.87
CA LYS A 15 -11.90 13.48 -31.67
C LYS A 15 -11.80 12.50 -30.52
N VAL A 16 -10.57 12.15 -30.17
CA VAL A 16 -10.26 11.36 -28.99
C VAL A 16 -9.60 12.27 -27.97
N GLU A 17 -10.15 12.30 -26.76
CA GLU A 17 -9.65 13.09 -25.64
C GLU A 17 -9.16 12.17 -24.52
N TRP A 18 -8.09 12.57 -23.85
CA TRP A 18 -7.58 11.89 -22.67
C TRP A 18 -8.28 12.43 -21.42
N GLN A 19 -8.75 11.54 -20.56
CA GLN A 19 -9.49 11.88 -19.34
C GLN A 19 -9.15 10.95 -18.18
N ASP A 20 -9.62 11.31 -16.98
CA ASP A 20 -9.53 10.50 -15.75
C ASP A 20 -8.10 10.07 -15.38
N ASP A 21 -7.11 10.93 -15.65
CA ASP A 21 -5.71 10.65 -15.36
C ASP A 21 -5.49 10.39 -13.86
N GLY A 22 -4.84 9.27 -13.55
CA GLY A 22 -4.61 8.82 -12.18
C GLY A 22 -5.80 8.11 -11.53
N GLN A 23 -6.93 7.97 -12.22
CA GLN A 23 -8.16 7.41 -11.64
C GLN A 23 -8.51 6.02 -12.20
N ILE A 24 -7.81 5.57 -13.25
CA ILE A 24 -8.09 4.31 -13.94
C ILE A 24 -7.04 3.27 -13.60
N LEU A 25 -7.47 2.13 -13.04
CA LEU A 25 -6.65 0.93 -12.91
C LEU A 25 -6.76 0.07 -14.17
N ARG A 26 -5.62 -0.14 -14.85
CA ARG A 26 -5.54 -0.99 -16.04
C ARG A 26 -4.94 -2.35 -15.72
N CYS A 27 -5.69 -3.40 -16.04
CA CYS A 27 -5.25 -4.79 -15.92
C CYS A 27 -4.10 -5.07 -16.91
N PRO A 28 -2.98 -5.66 -16.47
CA PRO A 28 -1.80 -5.86 -17.31
C PRO A 28 -1.96 -6.98 -18.34
N TRP A 29 -2.91 -7.90 -18.14
CA TRP A 29 -3.09 -9.05 -19.03
C TRP A 29 -4.04 -8.77 -20.18
N HIS A 30 -5.19 -8.18 -19.88
CA HIS A 30 -6.29 -8.05 -20.85
C HIS A 30 -6.65 -6.58 -21.13
N GLY A 31 -5.97 -5.64 -20.49
CA GLY A 31 -6.16 -4.21 -20.71
C GLY A 31 -7.46 -3.64 -20.16
N TRP A 32 -8.27 -4.41 -19.44
CA TRP A 32 -9.50 -3.94 -18.81
C TRP A 32 -9.22 -2.76 -17.88
N GLU A 33 -10.11 -1.77 -17.96
CA GLU A 33 -10.01 -0.50 -17.26
C GLU A 33 -11.15 -0.41 -16.25
N PHE A 34 -10.79 0.02 -15.04
CA PHE A 34 -11.69 0.18 -13.91
C PHE A 34 -11.46 1.51 -13.24
N ASP A 35 -12.55 2.18 -12.86
CA ASP A 35 -12.51 3.32 -11.96
C ASP A 35 -12.04 2.85 -10.57
N ILE A 36 -11.00 3.49 -10.03
CA ILE A 36 -10.41 3.10 -8.74
C ILE A 36 -11.36 3.42 -7.57
N ALA A 37 -12.11 4.52 -7.65
CA ALA A 37 -13.01 4.96 -6.59
C ALA A 37 -14.26 4.07 -6.48
N THR A 38 -14.80 3.61 -7.61
CA THR A 38 -16.06 2.84 -7.62
C THR A 38 -15.91 1.36 -7.92
N GLY A 39 -14.76 0.96 -8.48
CA GLY A 39 -14.51 -0.39 -9.00
C GLY A 39 -15.27 -0.71 -10.28
N GLU A 40 -15.93 0.26 -10.92
CA GLU A 40 -16.75 0.03 -12.12
C GLU A 40 -15.88 -0.13 -13.36
N SER A 41 -16.26 -1.04 -14.26
CA SER A 41 -15.60 -1.16 -15.56
C SER A 41 -15.96 0.03 -16.45
N VAL A 42 -14.94 0.62 -17.08
CA VAL A 42 -15.12 1.67 -18.10
C VAL A 42 -15.95 1.17 -19.29
N PHE A 43 -15.83 -0.12 -19.63
CA PHE A 43 -16.51 -0.73 -20.77
C PHE A 43 -17.94 -1.22 -20.45
N ASN A 44 -18.16 -1.79 -19.26
CA ASN A 44 -19.46 -2.38 -18.90
C ASN A 44 -19.76 -2.25 -17.40
N PRO A 45 -20.09 -1.04 -16.93
CA PRO A 45 -20.22 -0.73 -15.50
C PRO A 45 -21.35 -1.52 -14.81
N HIS A 46 -22.38 -1.93 -15.56
CA HIS A 46 -23.54 -2.64 -15.02
C HIS A 46 -23.34 -4.15 -14.85
N LYS A 47 -22.32 -4.74 -15.48
CA LYS A 47 -22.10 -6.20 -15.47
C LYS A 47 -20.73 -6.62 -14.97
N VAL A 48 -19.73 -5.75 -15.05
CA VAL A 48 -18.35 -6.06 -14.70
C VAL A 48 -17.84 -5.01 -13.72
N ARG A 49 -17.48 -5.46 -12.52
CA ARG A 49 -16.90 -4.62 -11.47
C ARG A 49 -15.72 -5.34 -10.83
N ALA A 50 -14.70 -4.58 -10.47
CA ALA A 50 -13.65 -5.05 -9.58
C ALA A 50 -14.26 -5.33 -8.19
N ARG A 51 -13.72 -6.33 -7.49
CA ARG A 51 -14.15 -6.65 -6.13
C ARG A 51 -13.61 -5.60 -5.17
N SER A 52 -14.48 -5.00 -4.37
CA SER A 52 -14.11 -4.10 -3.29
C SER A 52 -13.93 -4.89 -1.99
N PHE A 53 -13.05 -4.38 -1.14
CA PHE A 53 -12.82 -4.91 0.20
C PHE A 53 -12.92 -3.75 1.19
N ASP A 54 -13.59 -3.99 2.32
CA ASP A 54 -13.63 -3.03 3.40
C ASP A 54 -12.22 -2.90 4.01
N THR A 55 -11.78 -1.66 4.14
CA THR A 55 -10.47 -1.32 4.70
C THR A 55 -10.64 -0.24 5.75
N ALA A 56 -9.83 -0.31 6.80
CA ALA A 56 -9.77 0.68 7.86
C ALA A 56 -8.30 1.05 8.09
N VAL A 57 -8.07 2.31 8.47
CA VAL A 57 -6.74 2.75 8.90
C VAL A 57 -6.64 2.52 10.40
N GLU A 58 -5.72 1.66 10.81
CA GLU A 58 -5.36 1.53 12.22
C GLU A 58 -4.40 2.67 12.58
N SER A 59 -4.74 3.44 13.62
CA SER A 59 -3.81 4.44 14.16
C SER A 59 -2.72 3.68 14.90
N THR A 60 -1.47 3.79 14.41
CA THR A 60 -0.34 3.33 15.20
C THR A 60 -0.27 4.25 16.42
N SER A 61 -0.71 3.77 17.57
CA SER A 61 -0.37 4.43 18.82
C SER A 61 1.12 4.21 18.97
N ASP A 62 1.91 5.27 18.84
CA ASP A 62 3.33 5.27 19.19
C ASP A 62 3.49 4.61 20.56
N ASN A 63 3.93 3.36 20.56
CA ASN A 63 4.41 2.73 21.77
C ASN A 63 5.81 3.31 22.00
N THR A 64 5.86 4.56 22.45
CA THR A 64 6.96 5.03 23.29
C THR A 64 6.80 4.25 24.59
N SER A 65 7.20 2.98 24.57
CA SER A 65 7.62 2.32 25.80
C SER A 65 8.81 3.14 26.25
N GLU A 66 8.57 3.99 27.23
CA GLU A 66 9.59 4.43 28.16
C GLU A 66 10.40 3.18 28.50
N GLU A 67 11.61 3.06 27.95
CA GLU A 67 12.63 2.16 28.45
C GLU A 67 13.02 2.66 29.84
N SER A 68 12.11 2.43 30.79
CA SER A 68 12.48 2.20 32.16
C SER A 68 13.27 0.90 32.15
N ALA A 69 14.60 1.04 32.14
CA ALA A 69 15.51 -0.05 32.42
C ALA A 69 15.05 -0.71 33.74
N THR A 70 14.29 -1.79 33.62
CA THR A 70 14.12 -2.72 34.73
C THR A 70 15.29 -3.68 34.62
N ASP A 71 16.19 -3.58 35.58
CA ASP A 71 17.29 -4.49 35.85
C ASP A 71 16.72 -5.88 36.14
N GLY A 72 16.37 -6.60 35.07
CA GLY A 72 15.86 -7.95 35.10
C GLY A 72 16.96 -8.89 34.66
N GLY A 73 17.83 -9.27 35.61
CA GLY A 73 19.02 -10.09 35.37
C GLY A 73 18.72 -11.38 34.61
N CYS A 74 19.12 -11.40 33.35
CA CYS A 74 19.31 -12.61 32.57
C CYS A 74 20.71 -13.16 32.86
N ASP A 75 20.77 -14.37 33.41
CA ASP A 75 21.98 -15.18 33.48
C ASP A 75 22.37 -15.63 32.06
N CYS A 76 22.95 -14.72 31.29
CA CYS A 76 23.75 -15.07 30.13
C CYS A 76 25.21 -15.10 30.59
N GLY A 77 25.79 -16.30 30.62
CA GLY A 77 27.18 -16.50 31.01
C GLY A 77 28.10 -15.51 30.30
N ALA A 78 28.92 -14.82 31.08
CA ALA A 78 29.86 -13.81 30.61
C ALA A 78 30.71 -14.38 29.47
N VAL A 79 30.48 -13.87 28.26
CA VAL A 79 31.44 -13.99 27.16
C VAL A 79 32.43 -12.84 27.32
N GLU A 80 33.58 -13.12 27.93
CA GLU A 80 34.74 -12.23 27.84
C GLU A 80 35.18 -12.16 26.38
N GLY A 81 34.79 -11.07 25.72
CA GLY A 81 35.17 -10.73 24.36
C GLY A 81 34.69 -9.31 24.09
N ASP A 82 35.64 -8.45 23.72
CA ASP A 82 35.44 -7.06 23.32
C ASP A 82 34.16 -6.91 22.49
N GLN A 83 33.22 -6.12 22.98
CA GLN A 83 31.90 -5.93 22.37
C GLN A 83 32.13 -5.44 20.93
N PRO A 84 31.78 -6.21 19.88
CA PRO A 84 32.06 -5.78 18.51
C PRO A 84 31.36 -4.45 18.27
N PRO A 85 31.98 -3.49 17.55
CA PRO A 85 31.33 -2.23 17.25
C PRO A 85 30.02 -2.53 16.52
N VAL A 86 28.91 -2.30 17.21
CA VAL A 86 27.59 -2.49 16.64
C VAL A 86 27.22 -1.15 16.02
N ASP A 87 27.22 -1.10 14.69
CA ASP A 87 26.80 0.09 13.97
C ASP A 87 25.30 0.32 14.21
N THR A 88 24.97 1.50 14.75
CA THR A 88 23.59 1.95 14.88
C THR A 88 23.24 2.72 13.63
N TYR A 89 22.15 2.34 12.97
CA TYR A 89 21.65 3.03 11.78
C TYR A 89 20.32 3.69 12.13
N GLU A 90 20.13 4.92 11.65
CA GLU A 90 18.81 5.56 11.66
C GLU A 90 17.90 4.76 10.71
N VAL A 91 16.78 4.29 11.25
CA VAL A 91 15.76 3.56 10.49
C VAL A 91 14.51 4.44 10.43
N ASP A 92 14.17 4.88 9.23
CA ASP A 92 12.90 5.52 8.94
C ASP A 92 11.90 4.45 8.47
N VAL A 93 10.70 4.45 9.05
CA VAL A 93 9.62 3.55 8.64
C VAL A 93 8.89 4.20 7.46
N GLU A 94 9.11 3.70 6.25
CA GLU A 94 8.60 4.30 5.02
C GLU A 94 7.19 3.81 4.61
N ASP A 95 6.64 2.77 5.26
CA ASP A 95 5.45 2.08 4.75
C ASP A 95 4.21 2.20 5.66
N GLN A 96 3.15 2.80 5.11
CA GLN A 96 1.79 2.66 5.64
C GLN A 96 1.19 1.32 5.17
N GLN A 97 1.00 0.39 6.11
CA GLN A 97 0.38 -0.90 5.81
C GLN A 97 -1.16 -0.78 5.80
N VAL A 98 -1.80 -1.34 4.76
CA VAL A 98 -3.26 -1.51 4.71
C VAL A 98 -3.58 -2.99 4.94
N VAL A 99 -4.33 -3.28 6.01
CA VAL A 99 -4.74 -4.65 6.37
C VAL A 99 -6.12 -4.94 5.77
N VAL A 100 -6.26 -6.08 5.08
CA VAL A 100 -7.52 -6.55 4.48
C VAL A 100 -7.92 -7.87 5.13
N TYR A 101 -9.12 -7.92 5.74
CA TYR A 101 -9.70 -9.16 6.27
C TYR A 101 -10.56 -9.82 5.18
N LEU A 102 -10.28 -11.10 4.87
CA LEU A 102 -10.94 -11.90 3.82
C LEU A 102 -12.05 -12.78 4.37
#